data_AF-A0A423XUP2-F1
#
_entry.id   AF-A0A423XUP2-F1
#
_cell.length_a   1.000
_cell.length_b   1.000
_cell.length_c   1.000
_cell.angle_alpha   90.00
_cell.angle_beta   90.00
_cell.angle_gamma   90.00
#
_symmetry.space_group_name_H-M   'P 1'
#
loop_
_entity.id
_entity.type
_entity.pdbx_description
1 polymer ?
#
loop_
_entity_poly.entity_id
_entity_poly.type
_entity_poly.pdbx_seq_one_letter_code
_entity_poly.pdbx_strand_id
1 'polypeptide(L)'
;MARSALFSVPKHEPCPKCGAELLIRSGKHGPFLGCSHYPECDYVRPLKSQADGHIVKVLEGQQCPACDATLVLRQGRFGMFIGCSRYPECEHTEQIDKPDETALRCPQCSDGHLVQRRSRFGKTFYSCDRYPECQFVINTRPVAGECPECHYPLLTEKKTAQGIKCFCASKQCGKPVTAEKDSEE
;
A
#
# COMPACT_ATOMS: atom_id res chain seq x y z
N MET A 1 -33.05 -12.02 43.15
CA MET A 1 -32.48 -12.19 41.80
C MET A 1 -31.46 -11.09 41.57
N ALA A 2 -30.18 -11.37 41.85
CA ALA A 2 -29.10 -10.39 41.70
C ALA A 2 -28.65 -10.37 40.23
N ARG A 3 -28.76 -9.20 39.58
CA ARG A 3 -28.23 -8.96 38.24
C ARG A 3 -26.70 -9.04 38.30
N SER A 4 -26.13 -10.14 37.83
CA SER A 4 -24.69 -10.28 37.63
C SER A 4 -24.21 -9.19 36.67
N ALA A 5 -23.39 -8.28 37.18
CA ALA A 5 -22.81 -7.20 36.39
C ALA A 5 -21.93 -7.77 35.28
N LEU A 6 -22.30 -7.50 34.03
CA LEU A 6 -21.59 -7.89 32.79
C LEU A 6 -20.29 -7.12 32.54
N PHE A 7 -19.73 -6.48 33.57
CA PHE A 7 -18.48 -5.72 33.48
C PHE A 7 -17.42 -6.39 34.35
N SER A 8 -16.95 -7.55 33.89
CA SER A 8 -15.65 -8.07 34.34
C SER A 8 -14.57 -7.10 33.85
N VAL A 9 -14.09 -6.25 34.77
CA VAL A 9 -12.97 -5.33 34.57
C VAL A 9 -11.78 -6.12 33.99
N PRO A 10 -11.19 -5.70 32.85
CA PRO A 10 -10.08 -6.43 32.25
C PRO A 10 -8.87 -6.43 33.18
N LYS A 11 -8.21 -7.59 33.27
CA LYS A 11 -6.99 -7.87 34.04
C LYS A 11 -6.04 -6.67 34.09
N HIS A 12 -5.86 -6.11 35.28
CA HIS A 12 -4.85 -5.08 35.54
C HIS A 12 -3.48 -5.74 35.45
N GLU A 13 -2.81 -5.60 34.31
CA GLU A 13 -1.43 -6.05 34.16
C GLU A 13 -0.54 -5.11 34.98
N PRO A 14 0.26 -5.63 35.93
CA PRO A 14 1.15 -4.80 36.73
C PRO A 14 2.26 -4.20 35.86
N CYS A 15 2.74 -3.03 36.24
CA CYS A 15 3.86 -2.39 35.59
C CYS A 15 5.14 -3.24 35.74
N PRO A 16 5.88 -3.54 34.65
CA PRO A 16 7.10 -4.35 34.73
C PRO A 16 8.26 -3.65 35.45
N LYS A 17 8.22 -2.31 35.62
CA LYS A 17 9.26 -1.55 36.31
C LYS A 17 9.08 -1.49 37.83
N CYS A 18 7.83 -1.39 38.31
CA CYS A 18 7.54 -1.09 39.72
C CYS A 18 6.43 -1.95 40.33
N GLY A 19 5.75 -2.81 39.55
CA GLY A 19 4.64 -3.63 40.02
C GLY A 19 3.32 -2.88 40.24
N ALA A 20 3.30 -1.55 40.16
CA ALA A 20 2.09 -0.75 40.33
C ALA A 20 1.12 -0.90 39.15
N GLU A 21 -0.16 -0.60 39.37
CA GLU A 21 -1.20 -0.74 38.35
C GLU A 21 -0.98 0.20 37.16
N LEU A 22 -1.32 -0.29 35.97
CA LEU A 22 -1.31 0.49 34.73
C LEU A 22 -2.71 1.08 34.48
N LEU A 23 -2.75 2.40 34.27
CA LEU A 23 -3.97 3.17 34.01
C LEU A 23 -4.01 3.67 32.56
N ILE A 24 -5.21 3.69 31.97
CA ILE A 24 -5.41 4.26 30.64
C ILE A 24 -5.38 5.78 30.72
N ARG A 25 -4.42 6.41 30.04
CA ARG A 25 -4.29 7.85 29.88
C ARG A 25 -4.37 8.23 28.41
N SER A 26 -4.83 9.43 28.11
CA SER A 26 -4.91 9.95 26.73
C SER A 26 -3.78 10.91 26.45
N GLY A 27 -3.07 10.72 25.33
CA GLY A 27 -1.99 11.60 24.88
C GLY A 27 -2.17 12.03 23.42
N LYS A 28 -1.21 12.82 22.91
CA LYS A 28 -1.19 13.32 21.52
C LYS A 28 -1.27 12.23 20.43
N HIS A 29 -0.81 11.02 20.73
CA HIS A 29 -0.76 9.88 19.79
C HIS A 29 -1.84 8.82 20.07
N GLY A 30 -2.85 9.15 20.88
CA GLY A 30 -3.94 8.25 21.28
C GLY A 30 -3.83 7.77 22.73
N PRO A 31 -4.73 6.87 23.14
CA PRO A 31 -4.75 6.35 24.50
C PRO A 31 -3.61 5.34 24.72
N PHE A 32 -2.97 5.41 25.89
CA PHE A 32 -1.87 4.56 26.31
C PHE A 32 -2.05 4.12 27.76
N LEU A 33 -1.43 3.00 28.14
CA LEU A 33 -1.29 2.56 29.52
C LEU A 33 -0.09 3.25 30.14
N GLY A 34 -0.30 4.04 31.18
CA GLY A 34 0.75 4.66 31.99
C GLY A 34 0.73 4.12 33.40
N CYS A 35 1.89 4.07 34.05
CA CYS A 35 1.96 3.70 35.47
C CYS A 35 1.19 4.68 36.37
N SER A 36 0.51 4.16 37.39
CA SER A 36 -0.17 4.96 38.42
C SER A 36 0.79 5.80 39.26
N HIS A 37 2.03 5.34 39.45
CA HIS A 37 3.09 6.02 40.21
C HIS A 37 3.87 7.06 39.39
N TYR A 38 3.32 7.56 38.28
CA TYR A 38 3.93 8.71 37.61
C TYR A 38 3.87 9.95 38.52
N PRO A 39 4.95 10.71 38.77
CA PRO A 39 6.21 10.79 38.02
C PRO A 39 7.37 9.90 38.52
N GLU A 40 7.20 9.15 39.61
CA GLU A 40 8.23 8.26 40.16
C GLU A 40 8.53 7.06 39.24
N CYS A 41 7.53 6.60 38.49
CA CYS A 41 7.69 5.60 37.44
C CYS A 41 7.19 6.15 36.09
N ASP A 42 8.09 6.21 35.11
CA ASP A 42 7.86 6.76 33.77
C ASP A 42 7.36 5.73 32.74
N TYR A 43 7.00 4.52 33.19
CA TYR A 43 6.61 3.44 32.28
C TYR A 43 5.30 3.77 31.54
N VAL A 44 5.36 3.68 30.22
CA VAL A 44 4.23 3.86 29.31
C VAL A 44 4.21 2.75 28.25
N ARG A 45 3.03 2.25 27.91
CA ARG A 45 2.81 1.25 26.86
C ARG A 45 1.57 1.60 26.03
N PRO A 46 1.59 1.56 24.69
CA PRO A 46 0.40 1.74 23.87
C PRO A 46 -0.68 0.68 24.16
N LEU A 47 -1.96 1.05 24.11
CA LEU A 47 -3.08 0.11 24.29
C LEU A 47 -3.27 -0.86 23.11
N LYS A 48 -2.93 -0.39 21.91
CA LYS A 48 -2.89 -1.21 20.70
C LYS A 48 -1.50 -1.09 20.13
N SER A 49 -0.87 -2.22 19.87
CA SER A 49 0.27 -2.29 18.96
C SER A 49 -0.20 -1.71 17.63
N GLN A 50 0.18 -0.48 17.31
CA GLN A 50 -0.24 0.18 16.06
C GLN A 50 0.28 -0.52 14.79
N ALA A 51 0.96 -1.66 14.95
CA ALA A 51 1.49 -2.50 13.89
C ALA A 51 0.54 -3.65 13.48
N ASP A 52 -0.52 -3.93 14.24
CA ASP A 52 -1.52 -4.92 13.83
C ASP A 52 -2.49 -4.28 12.83
N GLY A 53 -2.00 -4.09 11.60
CA GLY A 53 -2.83 -3.71 10.48
C GLY A 53 -3.99 -4.69 10.34
N HIS A 54 -5.20 -4.16 10.12
CA HIS A 54 -6.39 -4.98 9.96
C HIS A 54 -6.19 -5.98 8.82
N ILE A 55 -6.41 -7.27 9.09
CA ILE A 55 -6.33 -8.31 8.05
C ILE A 55 -7.53 -8.12 7.12
N VAL A 56 -7.27 -7.69 5.90
CA VAL A 56 -8.30 -7.43 4.88
C VAL A 56 -8.69 -8.73 4.19
N LYS A 57 -7.71 -9.56 3.84
CA LYS A 57 -7.93 -10.80 3.09
C LYS A 57 -6.81 -11.80 3.36
N VAL A 58 -7.15 -13.08 3.52
CA VAL A 58 -6.16 -14.17 3.55
C VAL A 58 -5.84 -14.57 2.12
N LEU A 59 -4.54 -14.63 1.78
CA LEU A 59 -4.08 -15.04 0.45
C LEU A 59 -3.80 -16.55 0.48
N GLU A 60 -4.85 -17.34 0.27
CA GLU A 60 -4.77 -18.80 0.20
C GLU A 60 -3.89 -19.19 -1.02
N GLY A 61 -2.77 -19.87 -0.75
CA GLY A 61 -1.80 -20.30 -1.78
C GLY A 61 -0.49 -19.50 -1.82
N GLN A 62 -0.34 -18.44 -1.02
CA GLN A 62 0.94 -17.73 -0.88
C GLN A 62 1.55 -18.05 0.50
N GLN A 63 2.67 -18.77 0.51
CA GLN A 63 3.39 -19.15 1.71
C GLN A 63 4.56 -18.20 1.96
N CYS A 64 4.78 -17.88 3.22
CA CYS A 64 5.91 -17.05 3.61
C CYS A 64 7.22 -17.82 3.48
N PRO A 65 8.27 -17.25 2.86
CA PRO A 65 9.57 -17.91 2.71
C PRO A 65 10.30 -18.14 4.04
N ALA A 66 9.94 -17.43 5.11
CA ALA A 66 10.58 -17.54 6.42
C ALA A 66 9.85 -18.48 7.40
N CYS A 67 8.51 -18.46 7.38
CA CYS A 67 7.67 -19.14 8.38
C CYS A 67 6.84 -20.30 7.79
N ASP A 68 6.79 -20.44 6.46
CA ASP A 68 5.89 -21.32 5.68
C ASP A 68 4.38 -21.17 6.00
N ALA A 69 4.04 -20.16 6.81
CA ALA A 69 2.67 -19.83 7.13
C ALA A 69 2.03 -19.01 6.01
N THR A 70 0.70 -19.04 5.96
CA THR A 70 -0.08 -18.32 4.96
C THR A 70 0.17 -16.83 5.05
N LEU A 71 0.37 -16.19 3.90
CA LEU A 71 0.46 -14.75 3.77
C LEU A 71 -0.93 -14.11 3.80
N VAL A 72 -1.03 -12.95 4.45
CA VAL A 72 -2.27 -12.19 4.60
C VAL A 72 -2.09 -10.76 4.11
N LEU A 73 -3.13 -10.22 3.48
CA LEU A 73 -3.20 -8.82 3.11
C LEU A 73 -3.61 -8.00 4.34
N ARG A 74 -2.72 -7.15 4.83
CA ARG A 74 -2.93 -6.25 5.97
C ARG A 74 -3.06 -4.81 5.49
N GLN A 75 -3.87 -4.02 6.21
CA GLN A 75 -3.97 -2.58 6.00
C GLN A 75 -3.24 -1.85 7.12
N GLY A 76 -2.08 -1.26 6.80
CA GLY A 76 -1.29 -0.43 7.71
C GLY A 76 -1.49 1.08 7.47
N ARG A 77 -0.77 1.90 8.22
CA ARG A 77 -0.76 3.38 8.06
C ARG A 77 -0.32 3.82 6.66
N PHE A 78 0.62 3.10 6.05
CA PHE A 78 1.23 3.46 4.77
C PHE A 78 0.53 2.83 3.55
N GLY A 79 -0.53 2.06 3.77
CA GLY A 79 -1.25 1.36 2.71
C GLY A 79 -1.44 -0.12 3.00
N MET A 80 -1.90 -0.84 1.99
CA MET A 80 -2.04 -2.30 2.07
C MET A 80 -0.68 -2.96 1.80
N PHE A 81 -0.36 -3.99 2.56
CA PHE A 81 0.85 -4.79 2.38
C PHE A 81 0.54 -6.26 2.66
N ILE A 82 1.37 -7.17 2.13
CA ILE A 82 1.28 -8.60 2.40
C ILE A 82 2.21 -8.91 3.57
N GLY A 83 1.76 -9.68 4.57
CA GLY A 83 2.58 -10.09 5.71
C GLY A 83 2.30 -11.51 6.17
N CYS A 84 3.23 -12.15 6.91
CA CYS A 84 3.00 -13.48 7.51
C CYS A 84 1.80 -13.41 8.48
N SER A 85 0.95 -14.43 8.43
CA SER A 85 -0.18 -14.58 9.37
C SER A 85 0.28 -14.68 10.84
N ARG A 86 1.49 -15.20 11.09
CA ARG A 86 2.09 -15.37 12.41
C ARG A 86 2.80 -14.14 12.97
N TYR A 87 2.61 -12.94 12.41
CA TYR A 87 3.09 -11.73 13.08
C TYR A 87 2.46 -11.63 14.49
N PRO A 88 3.23 -11.35 15.56
CA PRO A 88 4.58 -10.78 15.59
C PRO A 88 5.74 -11.78 15.59
N GLU A 89 5.50 -13.09 15.59
CA GLU A 89 6.55 -14.12 15.60
C GLU A 89 7.36 -14.15 14.29
N CYS A 90 6.73 -13.73 13.18
CA CYS A 90 7.38 -13.57 11.88
C CYS A 90 7.07 -12.17 11.31
N GLU A 91 8.11 -11.35 11.17
CA GLU A 91 8.04 -9.98 10.64
C GLU A 91 8.17 -9.89 9.11
N HIS A 92 8.06 -11.02 8.39
CA HIS A 92 8.13 -11.03 6.93
C HIS A 92 7.00 -10.22 6.31
N THR A 93 7.36 -9.26 5.47
CA THR A 93 6.43 -8.39 4.74
C THR A 93 6.84 -8.28 3.28
N GLU A 94 5.84 -8.33 2.39
CA GLU A 94 6.01 -8.14 0.95
C GLU A 94 5.12 -6.99 0.48
N GLN A 95 5.66 -6.19 -0.44
CA GLN A 95 4.90 -5.17 -1.12
C GLN A 95 4.06 -5.82 -2.22
N ILE A 96 2.79 -5.42 -2.31
CA ILE A 96 1.83 -5.94 -3.30
C ILE A 96 2.31 -5.66 -4.73
N ASP A 97 3.02 -4.55 -4.88
CA ASP A 97 3.50 -4.07 -6.17
C ASP A 97 4.86 -4.73 -6.43
N LYS A 98 4.87 -5.93 -7.01
CA LYS A 98 5.93 -6.22 -7.98
C LYS A 98 5.64 -5.24 -9.12
N PRO A 99 6.44 -4.19 -9.33
CA PRO A 99 6.22 -3.32 -10.46
C PRO A 99 6.35 -4.22 -11.68
N ASP A 100 5.24 -4.48 -12.39
CA ASP A 100 5.34 -4.95 -13.75
C ASP A 100 6.24 -3.91 -14.42
N GLU A 101 7.46 -4.33 -14.76
CA GLU A 101 8.46 -3.52 -15.43
C GLU A 101 7.89 -3.15 -16.79
N THR A 102 7.05 -2.13 -16.79
CA THR A 102 6.63 -1.47 -18.00
C THR A 102 7.86 -0.71 -18.44
N ALA A 103 8.78 -1.40 -19.13
CA ALA A 103 10.09 -0.90 -19.57
C ALA A 103 9.95 0.16 -20.70
N LEU A 104 8.96 1.03 -20.57
CA LEU A 104 8.71 2.15 -21.45
C LEU A 104 9.54 3.33 -20.97
N ARG A 105 10.33 3.87 -21.89
CA ARG A 105 11.11 5.08 -21.64
C ARG A 105 10.17 6.26 -21.39
N CYS A 106 10.54 7.09 -20.42
CA CYS A 106 9.82 8.31 -20.13
C CYS A 106 10.00 9.30 -21.30
N PRO A 107 8.93 9.78 -21.93
CA PRO A 107 9.02 10.69 -23.08
C PRO A 107 9.50 12.10 -22.69
N GLN A 108 9.57 12.42 -21.40
CA GLN A 108 10.00 13.73 -20.91
C GLN A 108 11.51 13.78 -20.61
N CYS A 109 12.11 12.69 -20.12
CA CYS A 109 13.53 12.66 -19.79
C CYS A 109 14.36 11.71 -20.66
N SER A 110 13.74 10.79 -21.41
CA SER A 110 14.38 9.77 -22.28
C SER A 110 15.34 8.78 -21.61
N ASP A 111 15.83 9.09 -20.41
CA ASP A 111 16.74 8.26 -19.61
C ASP A 111 16.02 7.37 -18.58
N GLY A 112 14.88 7.85 -18.06
CA GLY A 112 14.11 7.15 -17.03
C GLY A 112 13.05 6.20 -17.61
N HIS A 113 12.59 5.25 -16.79
CA HIS A 113 11.53 4.30 -17.15
C HIS A 113 10.22 4.59 -16.41
N LEU A 114 9.10 4.21 -17.02
CA LEU A 114 7.77 4.33 -16.42
C LEU A 114 7.48 3.17 -15.49
N VAL A 115 7.43 3.44 -14.19
CA VAL A 115 7.13 2.44 -13.16
C VAL A 115 5.67 2.54 -12.77
N GLN A 116 5.00 1.39 -12.70
CA GLN A 116 3.66 1.27 -12.16
C GLN A 116 3.67 1.47 -10.64
N ARG A 117 2.82 2.36 -10.13
CA ARG A 117 2.64 2.67 -8.71
C ARG A 117 1.16 2.71 -8.35
N ARG A 118 0.83 2.43 -7.08
CA ARG A 118 -0.55 2.56 -6.58
C ARG A 118 -0.69 3.76 -5.66
N SER A 119 -1.77 4.51 -5.86
CA SER A 119 -2.18 5.60 -4.98
C SER A 119 -2.71 5.05 -3.65
N ARG A 120 -2.76 5.90 -2.61
CA ARG A 120 -3.44 5.61 -1.33
C ARG A 120 -4.89 5.16 -1.50
N PHE A 121 -5.53 5.57 -2.60
CA PHE A 121 -6.91 5.23 -2.96
C PHE A 121 -7.02 3.94 -3.78
N GLY A 122 -5.92 3.19 -3.95
CA GLY A 122 -5.87 1.94 -4.71
C GLY A 122 -5.83 2.09 -6.22
N LYS A 123 -5.92 3.32 -6.77
CA LYS A 123 -5.79 3.60 -8.20
C LYS A 123 -4.34 3.47 -8.67
N THR A 124 -4.13 2.69 -9.71
CA THR A 124 -2.82 2.54 -10.36
C THR A 124 -2.51 3.75 -11.23
N PHE A 125 -1.27 4.22 -11.16
CA PHE A 125 -0.70 5.26 -12.02
C PHE A 125 0.72 4.86 -12.40
N TYR A 126 1.26 5.42 -13.47
CA TYR A 126 2.62 5.17 -13.93
C TYR A 126 3.40 6.47 -13.83
N SER A 127 4.57 6.40 -13.23
CA SER A 127 5.44 7.56 -13.00
C SER A 127 6.87 7.24 -13.35
N CYS A 128 7.64 8.25 -13.75
CA CYS A 128 9.08 8.09 -13.96
C CYS A 128 9.78 7.59 -12.67
N ASP A 129 10.72 6.68 -12.82
CA ASP A 129 11.67 6.24 -11.79
C ASP A 129 12.51 7.39 -11.22
N ARG A 130 12.93 8.35 -12.06
CA ARG A 130 13.75 9.52 -11.71
C ARG A 130 13.00 10.62 -10.94
N TYR A 131 11.92 10.31 -10.24
CA TYR A 131 11.31 11.27 -9.31
C TYR A 131 12.30 11.55 -8.16
N PRO A 132 12.60 12.82 -7.79
CA PRO A 132 11.87 14.06 -8.10
C PRO A 132 12.34 14.86 -9.33
N GLU A 133 13.40 14.43 -10.03
CA GLU A 133 13.96 15.12 -11.20
C GLU A 133 13.00 15.11 -12.40
N CYS A 134 12.25 14.02 -12.60
CA CYS A 134 11.21 13.90 -13.61
C CYS A 134 9.84 13.67 -12.96
N GLN A 135 8.91 14.62 -13.15
CA GLN A 135 7.55 14.58 -12.59
C GLN A 135 6.49 14.04 -13.57
N PHE A 136 6.92 13.29 -14.58
CA PHE A 136 6.01 12.70 -15.55
C PHE A 136 5.13 11.62 -14.90
N VAL A 137 3.82 11.77 -15.03
CA VAL A 137 2.81 10.87 -14.45
C VAL A 137 1.65 10.68 -15.41
N ILE A 138 1.18 9.44 -15.53
CA ILE A 138 -0.02 9.06 -16.29
C ILE A 138 -0.89 8.12 -15.45
N ASN A 139 -2.21 8.28 -15.53
CA ASN A 139 -3.17 7.46 -14.76
C ASN A 139 -3.66 6.22 -15.53
N THR A 140 -3.45 6.21 -16.84
CA THR A 140 -3.86 5.14 -17.76
C THR A 140 -2.67 4.28 -18.11
N ARG A 141 -2.91 3.02 -18.51
CA ARG A 141 -1.84 2.10 -18.91
C ARG A 141 -1.10 2.66 -20.13
N PRO A 142 0.21 2.88 -20.04
CA PRO A 142 1.02 3.26 -21.20
C PRO A 142 1.28 2.05 -22.09
N VAL A 143 1.39 2.32 -23.39
CA VAL A 143 1.75 1.35 -24.43
C VAL A 143 2.82 1.97 -25.31
N ALA A 144 3.80 1.15 -25.71
CA ALA A 144 4.79 1.54 -26.72
C ALA A 144 4.08 1.79 -28.05
N GLY A 145 4.24 2.99 -28.60
CA GLY A 145 3.68 3.32 -29.90
C GLY A 145 3.86 4.79 -30.22
N GLU A 146 3.97 5.08 -31.51
CA GLU A 146 4.09 6.44 -32.01
C GLU A 146 2.72 6.95 -32.47
N CYS A 147 2.40 8.19 -32.13
CA CYS A 147 1.17 8.81 -32.63
C CYS A 147 1.36 9.23 -34.10
N PRO A 148 0.49 8.80 -35.04
CA PRO A 148 0.62 9.12 -36.46
C PRO A 148 0.42 10.60 -36.79
N GLU A 149 -0.14 11.38 -35.86
CA GLU A 149 -0.39 12.81 -36.09
C GLU A 149 0.65 13.73 -35.49
N CYS A 150 1.22 13.38 -34.33
CA CYS A 150 2.14 14.25 -33.61
C CYS A 150 3.48 13.60 -33.30
N HIS A 151 3.72 12.40 -33.83
CA HIS A 151 4.95 11.62 -33.69
C HIS A 151 5.38 11.42 -32.22
N TYR A 152 4.40 11.40 -31.31
CA TYR A 152 4.67 11.27 -29.88
C TYR A 152 4.90 9.79 -29.53
N PRO A 153 5.99 9.44 -28.82
CA PRO A 153 6.47 8.05 -28.68
C PRO A 153 5.76 7.23 -27.59
N LEU A 154 4.62 7.69 -27.10
CA LEU A 154 3.88 7.03 -26.02
C LEU A 154 2.38 7.08 -26.28
N LEU A 155 1.73 5.92 -26.20
CA LEU A 155 0.28 5.79 -26.27
C LEU A 155 -0.29 5.37 -24.91
N THR A 156 -1.60 5.53 -24.75
CA THR A 156 -2.36 5.16 -23.55
C THR A 156 -3.59 4.35 -23.91
N GLU A 157 -3.84 3.26 -23.19
CA GLU A 157 -5.05 2.46 -23.35
C GLU A 157 -6.21 3.05 -22.55
N LYS A 158 -7.36 3.19 -23.21
CA LYS A 158 -8.63 3.53 -22.57
C LYS A 158 -9.70 2.52 -22.97
N LYS A 159 -10.43 2.01 -21.98
CA LYS A 159 -11.59 1.14 -22.20
C LYS A 159 -12.77 2.00 -22.64
N THR A 160 -13.24 1.80 -23.87
CA THR A 160 -14.41 2.46 -24.45
C THR A 160 -15.55 1.43 -24.59
N ALA A 161 -16.78 1.88 -24.83
CA ALA A 161 -17.93 0.98 -25.08
C ALA A 161 -17.70 -0.03 -26.22
N GLN A 162 -16.85 0.32 -27.20
CA GLN A 162 -16.49 -0.51 -28.35
C GLN A 162 -15.22 -1.36 -28.15
N GLY A 163 -14.71 -1.48 -26.91
CA GLY A 163 -13.49 -2.21 -26.59
C GLY A 163 -12.32 -1.32 -26.19
N ILE A 164 -11.12 -1.90 -26.17
CA ILE A 164 -9.88 -1.22 -25.78
C ILE A 164 -9.37 -0.43 -27.00
N LYS A 165 -9.25 0.90 -26.85
CA LYS A 165 -8.67 1.77 -27.87
C LYS A 165 -7.46 2.49 -27.31
N CYS A 166 -6.45 2.69 -28.16
CA CYS A 166 -5.26 3.46 -27.81
C CYS A 166 -5.50 4.94 -28.12
N PHE A 167 -4.92 5.81 -27.29
CA PHE A 167 -4.96 7.26 -27.45
C PHE A 167 -3.56 7.82 -27.28
N CYS A 168 -3.26 8.91 -27.97
CA CYS A 168 -2.00 9.61 -27.77
C CYS A 168 -1.85 10.07 -26.29
N ALA A 169 -0.71 9.81 -25.68
CA ALA A 169 -0.44 10.18 -24.28
C ALA A 169 -0.17 11.70 -24.12
N SER A 170 0.12 12.41 -25.21
CA SER A 170 0.35 13.86 -25.15
C SER A 170 -0.96 14.61 -24.86
N LYS A 171 -0.88 15.59 -23.95
CA LYS A 171 -2.02 16.44 -23.56
C LYS A 171 -2.56 17.29 -24.72
N GLN A 172 -1.72 17.56 -25.72
CA GLN A 172 -2.04 18.44 -26.85
C GLN A 172 -2.77 17.70 -27.98
N CYS A 173 -2.50 16.41 -28.19
CA CYS A 173 -3.13 15.64 -29.27
C CYS A 173 -4.37 14.89 -28.76
N GLY A 174 -4.21 13.98 -27.78
CA GLY A 174 -5.32 13.22 -27.20
C GLY A 174 -6.17 12.40 -28.18
N LYS A 175 -5.76 12.27 -29.45
CA LYS A 175 -6.54 11.59 -30.49
C LYS A 175 -6.45 10.06 -30.38
N PRO A 176 -7.51 9.35 -30.81
CA PRO A 176 -7.51 7.89 -30.85
C PRO A 176 -6.54 7.40 -31.92
N VAL A 177 -5.72 6.42 -31.57
CA VAL A 177 -4.87 5.68 -32.50
C VAL A 177 -5.48 4.29 -32.65
N THR A 178 -5.80 3.92 -33.88
CA THR A 178 -6.12 2.52 -34.22
C THR A 178 -4.83 1.74 -34.13
N ALA A 179 -4.69 0.93 -33.08
CA ALA A 179 -3.61 -0.04 -33.00
C ALA A 179 -3.85 -1.08 -34.10
N GLU A 180 -3.14 -0.95 -35.21
CA GLU A 180 -2.92 -2.09 -36.10
C GLU A 180 -2.15 -3.10 -35.26
N LYS A 181 -2.81 -4.20 -34.96
CA LYS A 181 -2.23 -5.29 -34.19
C LYS A 181 -1.15 -5.95 -35.06
N ASP A 182 0.11 -5.65 -34.80
CA ASP A 182 1.15 -6.67 -34.95
C ASP A 182 0.98 -7.65 -33.78
N SER A 183 0.05 -8.58 -33.98
CA SER A 183 0.07 -9.87 -33.29
C SER A 183 0.93 -10.76 -34.18
N GLU A 184 2.22 -10.86 -33.88
CA GLU A 184 2.99 -12.02 -34.32
C GLU A 184 2.42 -13.27 -33.62
N GLU A 185 2.26 -14.31 -34.44
CA GLU A 185 1.82 -15.70 -34.22
C GLU A 185 0.31 -16.02 -34.35
#